data_AF-A0A259H5Q0-F1
#
_entry.id   AF-A0A259H5Q0-F1
#
_cell.length_a   1.000
_cell.length_b   1.000
_cell.length_c   1.000
_cell.angle_alpha   90.00
_cell.angle_beta   90.00
_cell.angle_gamma   90.00
#
_symmetry.space_group_name_H-M   'P 1'
#
loop_
_entity.id
_entity.type
_entity.pdbx_description
1 polymer ?
#
loop_
_entity_poly.entity_id
_entity_poly.type
_entity_poly.pdbx_seq_one_letter_code
_entity_poly.pdbx_strand_id
1 'polypeptide(L)'
;GRLSGGQRQRLSIARALLKDAPIVILDEPTAALDPESEHEVQAAIDALVRRKTVIVIAHRLSTTKKTLADLYFFWAHLRWVAVGMVAMFFASVLPKEAARRGAILLAAAMVIGLMLVPLVGSEVKGARRWLWLGFSLQPSEFLKPGFAIAMAWVLSWRVRDPNLPVIPITVAMMALVGALLMAQPDFGSTVLFGGVWFVLVLLSGLSLTKILWSMGAGVVGVIAAYLFYPNATNRIDSFLSGGSEFDQVDLAMRTLTNRGWSGTRLWLGSRKNALPEAHTDYIFSVIGEEFGLIACAVIVMIYCAIALRVLMRLLDEDDLFTILAAAGLTAQLVGQAFINILVNLQLFPSKGMTLPLISYGGSSTIALLLGVGLLLAITRRNPYLSREKFVISELVCK
;
A
#
# COMPACT_ATOMS: atom_id res chain seq x y z
N GLY A 1 -40.57 25.31 14.48
CA GLY A 1 -39.59 25.00 13.40
C GLY A 1 -39.00 23.62 13.63
N ARG A 2 -38.77 22.83 12.57
CA ARG A 2 -38.13 21.51 12.67
C ARG A 2 -36.62 21.71 12.89
N LEU A 3 -36.11 21.29 14.05
CA LEU A 3 -34.67 21.29 14.35
C LEU A 3 -33.95 20.20 13.56
N SER A 4 -32.75 20.50 13.08
CA SER A 4 -31.86 19.51 12.45
C SER A 4 -31.46 18.40 13.45
N GLY A 5 -30.95 17.27 12.94
CA GLY A 5 -30.46 16.16 13.78
C GLY A 5 -29.43 16.62 14.82
N GLY A 6 -28.38 17.31 14.36
CA GLY A 6 -27.33 17.84 15.23
C GLY A 6 -27.81 18.89 16.25
N GLN A 7 -28.83 19.69 15.93
CA GLN A 7 -29.41 20.65 16.88
C GLN A 7 -30.21 19.95 18.00
N ARG A 8 -30.94 18.87 17.66
CA ARG A 8 -31.62 18.04 18.67
C ARG A 8 -30.61 17.34 19.58
N GLN A 9 -29.51 16.89 19.01
CA GLN A 9 -28.37 16.30 19.70
C GLN A 9 -27.80 17.25 20.77
N ARG A 10 -27.40 18.46 20.37
CA ARG A 10 -26.81 19.46 21.27
C ARG A 10 -27.78 19.91 22.36
N LEU A 11 -29.06 20.04 22.03
CA LEU A 11 -30.10 20.37 23.01
C LEU A 11 -30.30 19.25 24.04
N SER A 12 -30.20 17.97 23.63
CA SER A 12 -30.26 16.83 24.54
C SER A 12 -29.08 16.81 25.51
N ILE A 13 -27.86 17.05 25.02
CA ILE A 13 -26.64 17.12 25.84
C ILE A 13 -26.67 18.32 26.79
N ALA A 14 -27.09 19.50 26.31
CA ALA A 14 -27.26 20.68 27.15
C ALA A 14 -28.28 20.44 28.28
N ARG A 15 -29.39 19.73 28.00
CA ARG A 15 -30.34 19.31 29.04
C ARG A 15 -29.73 18.32 30.02
N ALA A 16 -28.90 17.39 29.57
CA ALA A 16 -28.19 16.45 30.45
C ALA A 16 -27.14 17.15 31.34
N LEU A 17 -26.48 18.19 30.82
CA LEU A 17 -25.57 19.06 31.58
C LEU A 17 -26.29 19.84 32.67
N LEU A 18 -27.43 20.46 32.32
CA LEU A 18 -28.22 21.29 33.24
C LEU A 18 -29.02 20.48 34.25
N LYS A 19 -29.36 19.22 33.92
CA LYS A 19 -30.08 18.33 34.84
C LYS A 19 -29.07 17.69 35.79
N ASP A 20 -29.27 17.88 37.09
CA ASP A 20 -28.41 17.31 38.13
C ASP A 20 -28.69 15.80 38.38
N ALA A 21 -28.60 15.01 37.32
CA ALA A 21 -28.76 13.55 37.38
C ALA A 21 -27.41 12.86 37.71
N PRO A 22 -27.38 11.88 38.62
CA PRO A 22 -26.15 11.16 38.99
C PRO A 22 -25.64 10.19 37.91
N ILE A 23 -26.53 9.74 37.03
CA ILE A 23 -26.23 8.83 35.91
C ILE A 23 -26.78 9.43 34.61
N VAL A 24 -25.95 9.48 33.57
CA VAL A 24 -26.32 9.99 32.25
C VAL A 24 -26.08 8.90 31.21
N ILE A 25 -27.11 8.56 30.44
CA ILE A 25 -27.02 7.61 29.32
C ILE A 25 -27.11 8.43 28.04
N LEU A 26 -26.09 8.29 27.18
CA LEU A 26 -26.01 8.96 25.88
C LEU A 26 -26.02 7.91 24.79
N ASP A 27 -27.06 7.94 23.96
CA ASP A 27 -27.17 7.10 22.77
C ASP A 27 -26.74 7.90 21.54
N GLU A 28 -25.69 7.42 20.89
CA GLU A 28 -25.00 8.02 19.74
C GLU A 28 -24.78 9.53 19.83
N PRO A 29 -24.20 10.10 20.91
CA PRO A 29 -24.19 11.55 21.15
C PRO A 29 -23.49 12.38 20.06
N THR A 30 -22.66 11.76 19.22
CA THR A 30 -21.93 12.40 18.12
C THR A 30 -22.52 12.11 16.73
N ALA A 31 -23.66 11.42 16.63
CA ALA A 31 -24.30 11.14 15.35
C ALA A 31 -24.80 12.43 14.66
N ALA A 32 -24.67 12.45 13.32
CA ALA A 32 -25.14 13.55 12.47
C ALA A 32 -24.58 14.94 12.83
N LEU A 33 -23.40 15.01 13.48
CA LEU A 33 -22.66 16.25 13.72
C LEU A 33 -21.51 16.39 12.72
N ASP A 34 -21.24 17.63 12.33
CA ASP A 34 -20.00 18.02 11.66
C ASP A 34 -18.81 17.93 12.64
N PRO A 35 -17.55 17.80 12.14
CA PRO A 35 -16.38 17.56 12.99
C PRO A 35 -16.13 18.62 14.07
N GLU A 36 -16.39 19.89 13.77
CA GLU A 36 -16.21 21.00 14.73
C GLU A 36 -17.19 20.87 15.89
N SER A 37 -18.44 20.53 15.57
CA SER A 37 -19.50 20.31 16.53
C SER A 37 -19.38 19.00 17.32
N GLU A 38 -18.77 17.97 16.71
CA GLU A 38 -18.40 16.73 17.40
C GLU A 38 -17.35 17.02 18.49
N HIS A 39 -16.36 17.88 18.21
CA HIS A 39 -15.37 18.30 19.19
C HIS A 39 -15.98 19.06 20.39
N GLU A 40 -16.90 20.00 20.12
CA GLU A 40 -17.62 20.72 21.19
C GLU A 40 -18.43 19.77 22.07
N VAL A 41 -19.15 18.84 21.46
CA VAL A 41 -19.95 17.84 22.16
C VAL A 41 -19.07 16.90 22.98
N GLN A 42 -17.94 16.45 22.43
CA GLN A 42 -16.99 15.61 23.14
C GLN A 42 -16.41 16.31 24.38
N ALA A 43 -16.03 17.59 24.25
CA ALA A 43 -15.53 18.37 25.37
C ALA A 43 -16.60 18.53 26.49
N ALA A 44 -17.88 18.66 26.10
CA ALA A 44 -19.00 18.68 27.04
C ALA A 44 -19.19 17.32 27.74
N ILE A 45 -19.04 16.21 27.02
CA ILE A 45 -19.10 14.86 27.59
C ILE A 45 -17.92 14.62 28.55
N ASP A 46 -16.71 15.03 28.19
CA ASP A 46 -15.52 14.91 29.06
C ASP A 46 -15.66 15.77 30.34
N ALA A 47 -16.36 16.91 30.26
CA ALA A 47 -16.75 17.68 31.43
C ALA A 47 -17.78 16.95 32.31
N LEU A 48 -18.75 16.24 31.70
CA LEU A 48 -19.75 15.43 32.41
C LEU A 48 -19.12 14.24 33.13
N VAL A 49 -18.23 13.49 32.45
CA VAL A 49 -17.56 12.31 32.99
C VAL A 49 -16.76 12.63 34.26
N ARG A 50 -16.21 13.85 34.37
CA ARG A 50 -15.48 14.30 35.57
C ARG A 50 -16.34 14.43 36.82
N ARG A 51 -17.67 14.52 36.69
CA ARG A 51 -18.59 14.74 37.83
C ARG A 51 -19.67 13.67 37.96
N LYS A 52 -19.94 12.88 36.92
CA LYS A 52 -21.10 11.98 36.83
C LYS A 52 -20.71 10.66 36.17
N THR A 53 -21.47 9.62 36.46
CA THR A 53 -21.35 8.34 35.75
C THR A 53 -22.03 8.46 34.39
N VAL A 54 -21.25 8.46 33.31
CA VAL A 54 -21.77 8.58 31.94
C VAL A 54 -21.59 7.24 31.22
N ILE A 55 -22.69 6.70 30.67
CA ILE A 55 -22.68 5.52 29.81
C ILE A 55 -22.96 6.01 28.39
N VAL A 56 -22.01 5.79 27.49
CA VAL A 56 -22.12 6.21 26.09
C VAL A 56 -22.20 4.98 25.20
N ILE A 57 -23.25 4.90 24.39
CA ILE A 57 -23.38 3.92 23.31
C ILE A 57 -23.03 4.67 22.02
N ALA A 58 -21.89 4.37 21.40
CA ALA A 58 -21.45 5.05 20.19
C ALA A 58 -20.98 4.05 19.13
N HIS A 59 -21.47 4.24 17.90
CA HIS A 59 -20.99 3.51 16.72
C HIS A 59 -19.75 4.14 16.06
N ARG A 60 -19.29 5.31 16.54
CA ARG A 60 -18.04 5.93 16.09
C ARG A 60 -16.92 5.69 17.10
N LEU A 61 -15.84 5.06 16.65
CA LEU A 61 -14.61 4.78 17.41
C LEU A 61 -13.86 6.04 17.92
N SER A 62 -14.33 7.26 17.60
CA SER A 62 -13.75 8.53 18.07
C SER A 62 -14.01 8.78 19.56
N THR A 63 -15.12 8.29 20.10
CA THR A 63 -15.64 8.65 21.44
C THR A 63 -14.94 7.91 22.61
N THR A 64 -14.15 6.86 22.31
CA THR A 64 -13.47 6.02 23.32
C THR A 64 -11.96 5.94 23.06
N LYS A 65 -11.35 7.02 22.55
CA LYS A 65 -9.89 7.03 22.33
C LYS A 65 -9.17 7.12 23.67
N LYS A 66 -8.41 6.08 24.01
CA LYS A 66 -7.13 6.26 24.71
C LYS A 66 -6.40 7.40 23.99
N THR A 67 -6.20 8.52 24.67
CA THR A 67 -5.39 9.62 24.15
C THR A 67 -3.97 9.10 24.00
N LEU A 68 -3.59 8.75 22.77
CA LEU A 68 -2.19 8.54 22.45
C LEU A 68 -1.46 9.87 22.65
N ALA A 69 -0.22 9.80 23.14
CA ALA A 69 0.61 10.99 23.28
C ALA A 69 0.71 11.74 21.94
N ASP A 70 0.81 13.07 22.01
CA ASP A 70 1.06 13.91 20.85
C ASP A 70 2.23 13.36 20.03
N LEU A 71 2.09 13.36 18.71
CA LEU A 71 3.11 12.88 17.77
C LEU A 71 3.49 11.39 17.91
N TYR A 72 2.67 10.56 18.57
CA TYR A 72 2.94 9.11 18.69
C TYR A 72 3.26 8.45 17.33
N PHE A 73 2.41 8.67 16.31
CA PHE A 73 2.62 8.10 14.98
C PHE A 73 3.86 8.64 14.28
N PHE A 74 4.25 9.88 14.56
CA PHE A 74 5.48 10.47 14.01
C PHE A 74 6.72 9.78 14.59
N TRP A 75 6.81 9.65 15.91
CA TRP A 75 7.91 8.94 16.56
C TRP A 75 7.93 7.46 16.19
N ALA A 76 6.76 6.83 16.10
CA ALA A 76 6.66 5.46 15.63
C ALA A 76 7.17 5.32 14.20
N HIS A 77 6.79 6.21 13.29
CA HIS A 77 7.27 6.22 11.91
C HIS A 77 8.78 6.36 11.84
N LEU A 78 9.35 7.32 12.59
CA LEU A 78 10.78 7.60 12.58
C LEU A 78 11.60 6.39 13.04
N ARG A 79 11.13 5.64 14.04
CA ARG A 79 11.78 4.39 14.47
C ARG A 79 11.80 3.34 13.34
N TRP A 80 10.68 3.17 12.63
CA TRP A 80 10.60 2.20 11.54
C TRP A 80 11.43 2.62 10.32
N VAL A 81 11.50 3.91 10.02
CA VAL A 81 12.41 4.46 9.02
C VAL A 81 13.86 4.19 9.41
N ALA A 82 14.24 4.41 10.67
CA ALA A 82 15.60 4.11 11.14
C ALA A 82 15.96 2.63 10.96
N VAL A 83 15.08 1.72 11.36
CA VAL A 83 15.28 0.26 11.17
C VAL A 83 15.35 -0.09 9.67
N GLY A 84 14.46 0.47 8.86
CA GLY A 84 14.46 0.24 7.42
C GLY A 84 15.71 0.80 6.72
N MET A 85 16.25 1.93 7.16
CA MET A 85 17.50 2.50 6.64
C MET A 85 18.69 1.58 6.90
N VAL A 86 18.73 0.95 8.08
CA VAL A 86 19.72 -0.08 8.40
C VAL A 86 19.56 -1.28 7.46
N ALA A 87 18.33 -1.77 7.24
CA ALA A 87 18.06 -2.86 6.30
C ALA A 87 18.47 -2.49 4.85
N MET A 88 18.17 -1.27 4.41
CA MET A 88 18.58 -0.74 3.10
C MET A 88 20.10 -0.71 2.95
N PHE A 89 20.81 -0.19 3.95
CA PHE A 89 22.26 -0.10 3.95
C PHE A 89 22.89 -1.48 3.77
N PHE A 90 22.55 -2.45 4.64
CA PHE A 90 23.10 -3.80 4.55
C PHE A 90 22.75 -4.48 3.22
N ALA A 91 21.51 -4.36 2.75
CA ALA A 91 21.11 -4.91 1.47
C ALA A 91 21.89 -4.29 0.30
N SER A 92 22.12 -2.97 0.32
CA SER A 92 22.83 -2.24 -0.76
C SER A 92 24.31 -2.61 -0.87
N VAL A 93 24.92 -3.06 0.24
CA VAL A 93 26.34 -3.44 0.26
C VAL A 93 26.56 -4.85 -0.28
N LEU A 94 25.54 -5.73 -0.25
CA LEU A 94 25.66 -7.12 -0.70
C LEU A 94 26.17 -7.25 -2.14
N PRO A 95 27.09 -8.19 -2.41
CA PRO A 95 27.40 -8.59 -3.78
C PRO A 95 26.13 -9.02 -4.53
N LYS A 96 26.06 -8.76 -5.83
CA LYS A 96 24.89 -9.07 -6.67
C LYS A 96 24.40 -10.51 -6.51
N GLU A 97 25.33 -11.47 -6.43
CA GLU A 97 25.03 -12.89 -6.22
C GLU A 97 24.41 -13.18 -4.84
N ALA A 98 24.93 -12.56 -3.79
CA ALA A 98 24.40 -12.68 -2.44
C ALA A 98 23.02 -12.00 -2.32
N ALA A 99 22.84 -10.83 -2.94
CA ALA A 99 21.56 -10.13 -3.01
C ALA A 99 20.50 -10.98 -3.73
N ARG A 100 20.85 -11.62 -4.85
CA ARG A 100 19.97 -12.54 -5.57
C ARG A 100 19.56 -13.74 -4.70
N ARG A 101 20.53 -14.46 -4.12
CA ARG A 101 20.26 -15.63 -3.28
C ARG A 101 19.45 -15.25 -2.04
N GLY A 102 19.82 -14.17 -1.36
CA GLY A 102 19.11 -13.65 -0.19
C GLY A 102 17.66 -13.28 -0.50
N ALA A 103 17.41 -12.62 -1.63
CA ALA A 103 16.05 -12.27 -2.05
C ALA A 103 15.20 -13.49 -2.44
N ILE A 104 15.78 -14.51 -3.07
CA ILE A 104 15.08 -15.77 -3.37
C ILE A 104 14.72 -16.51 -2.08
N LEU A 105 15.65 -16.60 -1.13
CA LEU A 105 15.39 -17.21 0.17
C LEU A 105 14.34 -16.42 0.96
N LEU A 106 14.39 -15.09 0.91
CA LEU A 106 13.35 -14.23 1.48
C LEU A 106 11.99 -14.51 0.83
N ALA A 107 11.91 -14.63 -0.50
CA ALA A 107 10.68 -14.95 -1.20
C ALA A 107 10.11 -16.30 -0.74
N ALA A 108 10.94 -17.34 -0.70
CA ALA A 108 10.53 -18.66 -0.22
C ALA A 108 10.04 -18.62 1.23
N ALA A 109 10.78 -17.96 2.12
CA ALA A 109 10.40 -17.79 3.53
C ALA A 109 9.07 -17.03 3.67
N MET A 110 8.83 -16.00 2.86
CA MET A 110 7.59 -15.22 2.91
C MET A 110 6.40 -15.94 2.26
N VAL A 111 6.62 -16.80 1.25
CA VAL A 111 5.57 -17.70 0.74
C VAL A 111 5.15 -18.68 1.84
N ILE A 112 6.10 -19.26 2.57
CA ILE A 112 5.80 -20.09 3.76
C ILE A 112 5.07 -19.23 4.81
N GLY A 113 5.52 -18.00 5.04
CA GLY A 113 4.82 -17.05 5.90
C GLY A 113 3.36 -16.83 5.49
N LEU A 114 3.07 -16.65 4.20
CA LEU A 114 1.70 -16.52 3.69
C LEU A 114 0.88 -17.81 3.88
N MET A 115 1.49 -18.99 3.80
CA MET A 115 0.81 -20.27 4.11
C MET A 115 0.51 -20.40 5.62
N LEU A 116 1.34 -19.82 6.48
CA LEU A 116 1.16 -19.84 7.93
C LEU A 116 0.11 -18.83 8.42
N VAL A 117 -0.07 -17.70 7.73
CA VAL A 117 -1.01 -16.65 8.16
C VAL A 117 -2.44 -17.16 8.40
N PRO A 118 -3.07 -17.98 7.54
CA PRO A 118 -4.39 -18.52 7.82
C PRO A 118 -4.48 -19.36 9.11
N LEU A 119 -3.36 -19.99 9.51
CA LEU A 119 -3.29 -20.92 10.64
C LEU A 119 -3.00 -20.20 11.97
N VAL A 120 -2.05 -19.26 11.97
CA VAL A 120 -1.52 -18.62 13.19
C VAL A 120 -1.58 -17.08 13.15
N GLY A 121 -2.10 -16.51 12.08
CA GLY A 121 -2.13 -15.07 11.87
C GLY A 121 -3.13 -14.37 12.80
N SER A 122 -2.75 -13.17 13.25
CA SER A 122 -3.63 -12.30 14.02
C SER A 122 -4.63 -11.59 13.12
N GLU A 123 -5.88 -11.53 13.56
CA GLU A 123 -6.95 -10.83 12.85
C GLU A 123 -6.94 -9.35 13.20
N VAL A 124 -6.80 -8.49 12.18
CA VAL A 124 -6.93 -7.04 12.32
C VAL A 124 -7.93 -6.58 11.28
N LYS A 125 -9.01 -5.91 11.72
CA LYS A 125 -10.09 -5.41 10.84
C LYS A 125 -10.75 -6.49 9.97
N GLY A 126 -10.99 -7.68 10.52
CA GLY A 126 -11.67 -8.76 9.80
C GLY A 126 -10.82 -9.48 8.76
N ALA A 127 -9.51 -9.20 8.70
CA ALA A 127 -8.57 -9.93 7.83
C ALA A 127 -7.38 -10.46 8.64
N ARG A 128 -7.03 -11.73 8.42
CA ARG A 128 -5.80 -12.34 8.96
C ARG A 128 -4.70 -12.19 7.93
N ARG A 129 -3.86 -11.17 8.10
CA ARG A 129 -2.73 -10.85 7.20
C ARG A 129 -1.38 -10.72 7.90
N TRP A 130 -1.37 -10.71 9.24
CA TRP A 130 -0.20 -10.37 10.05
C TRP A 130 0.24 -11.56 10.90
N LEU A 131 1.56 -11.74 11.00
CA LEU A 131 2.22 -12.65 11.92
C LEU A 131 2.83 -11.85 13.08
N TRP A 132 2.65 -12.33 14.30
CA TRP A 132 3.25 -11.72 15.49
C TRP A 132 4.56 -12.42 15.86
N LEU A 133 5.69 -11.78 15.55
CA LEU A 133 7.04 -12.30 15.83
C LEU A 133 7.81 -11.39 16.80
N GLY A 134 7.09 -10.80 17.76
CA GLY A 134 7.58 -9.70 18.63
C GLY A 134 7.33 -8.31 18.04
N PHE A 135 7.12 -8.23 16.72
CA PHE A 135 6.53 -7.10 16.02
C PHE A 135 5.51 -7.62 14.99
N SER A 136 4.63 -6.73 14.51
CA SER A 136 3.67 -7.07 13.45
C SER A 136 4.39 -7.16 12.10
N LEU A 137 4.52 -8.37 11.57
CA LEU A 137 5.11 -8.65 10.27
C LEU A 137 4.01 -9.03 9.28
N GLN A 138 3.99 -8.38 8.12
CA GLN A 138 3.09 -8.73 7.02
C GLN A 138 3.90 -9.44 5.93
N PRO A 139 3.72 -10.76 5.70
CA PRO A 139 4.56 -11.50 4.77
C PRO A 139 4.48 -10.99 3.33
N SER A 140 3.31 -10.48 2.90
CA SER A 140 3.13 -9.95 1.54
C SER A 140 3.99 -8.72 1.24
N GLU A 141 4.30 -7.89 2.26
CA GLU A 141 5.19 -6.73 2.11
C GLU A 141 6.64 -7.14 1.84
N PHE A 142 7.14 -8.17 2.53
CA PHE A 142 8.50 -8.67 2.35
C PHE A 142 8.63 -9.64 1.16
N LEU A 143 7.55 -10.34 0.79
CA LEU A 143 7.52 -11.18 -0.40
C LEU A 143 7.72 -10.34 -1.65
N LYS A 144 7.14 -9.15 -1.68
CA LYS A 144 7.14 -8.18 -2.78
C LYS A 144 8.54 -8.06 -3.44
N PRO A 145 9.60 -7.54 -2.78
CA PRO A 145 10.93 -7.46 -3.39
C PRO A 145 11.57 -8.81 -3.72
N GLY A 146 11.33 -9.84 -2.88
CA GLY A 146 11.83 -11.19 -3.12
C GLY A 146 11.24 -11.82 -4.38
N PHE A 147 9.94 -11.63 -4.60
CA PHE A 147 9.20 -12.11 -5.76
C PHE A 147 9.72 -11.47 -7.05
N ALA A 148 9.90 -10.14 -7.07
CA ALA A 148 10.46 -9.47 -8.25
C ALA A 148 11.81 -10.08 -8.67
N ILE A 149 12.70 -10.35 -7.71
CA ILE A 149 14.02 -10.94 -7.98
C ILE A 149 13.92 -12.43 -8.33
N ALA A 150 13.09 -13.21 -7.64
CA ALA A 150 12.90 -14.62 -7.92
C ALA A 150 12.32 -14.84 -9.32
N MET A 151 11.33 -14.05 -9.70
CA MET A 151 10.72 -14.08 -11.04
C MET A 151 11.71 -13.65 -12.12
N ALA A 152 12.47 -12.59 -11.90
CA ALA A 152 13.54 -12.17 -12.80
C ALA A 152 14.60 -13.26 -12.98
N TRP A 153 14.95 -13.98 -11.91
CA TRP A 153 15.88 -15.09 -11.98
C TRP A 153 15.35 -16.25 -12.81
N VAL A 154 14.11 -16.69 -12.59
CA VAL A 154 13.50 -17.77 -13.38
C VAL A 154 13.36 -17.38 -14.86
N LEU A 155 12.92 -16.15 -15.15
CA LEU A 155 12.82 -15.65 -16.53
C LEU A 155 14.18 -15.56 -17.22
N SER A 156 15.25 -15.26 -16.47
CA SER A 156 16.61 -15.20 -17.03
C SER A 156 17.13 -16.55 -17.54
N TRP A 157 16.57 -17.68 -17.09
CA TRP A 157 16.96 -19.01 -17.56
C TRP A 157 16.66 -19.24 -19.05
N ARG A 158 15.69 -18.51 -19.60
CA ARG A 158 15.31 -18.61 -21.01
C ARG A 158 16.45 -18.28 -21.97
N VAL A 159 17.37 -17.40 -21.55
CA VAL A 159 18.56 -17.04 -22.34
C VAL A 159 19.54 -18.21 -22.42
N ARG A 160 19.60 -19.05 -21.38
CA ARG A 160 20.49 -20.21 -21.34
C ARG A 160 19.91 -21.39 -22.11
N ASP A 161 18.62 -21.62 -21.97
CA ASP A 161 17.91 -22.69 -22.67
C ASP A 161 16.50 -22.23 -23.08
N PRO A 162 16.29 -21.97 -24.39
CA PRO A 162 14.99 -21.57 -24.92
C PRO A 162 13.88 -22.62 -24.77
N ASN A 163 14.22 -23.90 -24.58
CA ASN A 163 13.27 -25.00 -24.46
C ASN A 163 12.72 -25.16 -23.03
N LEU A 164 13.34 -24.52 -22.04
CA LEU A 164 12.83 -24.56 -20.68
C LEU A 164 11.43 -23.92 -20.61
N PRO A 165 10.47 -24.56 -19.93
CA PRO A 165 9.10 -24.04 -19.78
C PRO A 165 9.04 -22.91 -18.73
N VAL A 166 9.84 -21.86 -18.91
CA VAL A 166 9.94 -20.73 -17.97
C VAL A 166 8.60 -20.03 -17.76
N ILE A 167 7.79 -19.88 -18.81
CA ILE A 167 6.50 -19.19 -18.71
C ILE A 167 5.52 -19.99 -17.85
N PRO A 168 5.26 -21.28 -18.10
CA PRO A 168 4.48 -22.11 -17.17
C PRO A 168 4.95 -22.05 -15.71
N ILE A 169 6.26 -22.10 -15.46
CA ILE A 169 6.81 -22.00 -14.10
C ILE A 169 6.45 -20.65 -13.46
N THR A 170 6.66 -19.55 -14.18
CA THR A 170 6.33 -18.20 -13.68
C THR A 170 4.83 -17.98 -13.47
N VAL A 171 3.98 -18.58 -14.33
CA VAL A 171 2.52 -18.58 -14.16
C VAL A 171 2.14 -19.36 -12.91
N ALA A 172 2.72 -20.55 -12.69
CA ALA A 172 2.45 -21.36 -11.50
C ALA A 172 2.87 -20.64 -10.20
N MET A 173 4.03 -19.97 -10.20
CA MET A 173 4.49 -19.17 -9.07
C MET A 173 3.54 -17.99 -8.79
N MET A 174 3.12 -17.26 -9.83
CA MET A 174 2.15 -16.17 -9.70
C MET A 174 0.78 -16.68 -9.21
N ALA A 175 0.30 -17.80 -9.73
CA ALA A 175 -0.96 -18.41 -9.33
C ALA A 175 -0.94 -18.85 -7.86
N LEU A 176 0.17 -19.46 -7.40
CA LEU A 176 0.38 -19.82 -6.00
C LEU A 176 0.31 -18.59 -5.09
N VAL A 177 1.07 -17.54 -5.41
CA VAL A 177 1.08 -16.29 -4.61
C VAL A 177 -0.30 -15.63 -4.63
N GLY A 178 -0.94 -15.55 -5.79
CA GLY A 178 -2.30 -14.99 -5.93
C GLY A 178 -3.33 -15.75 -5.10
N ALA A 179 -3.31 -17.09 -5.14
CA ALA A 179 -4.21 -17.92 -4.34
C ALA A 179 -4.01 -17.70 -2.83
N LEU A 180 -2.76 -17.64 -2.37
CA LEU A 180 -2.43 -17.39 -0.96
C LEU A 180 -2.87 -15.99 -0.50
N LEU A 181 -2.74 -14.97 -1.35
CA LEU A 181 -3.18 -13.61 -1.03
C LEU A 181 -4.71 -13.49 -1.03
N MET A 182 -5.39 -14.13 -1.98
CA MET A 182 -6.86 -14.15 -2.05
C MET A 182 -7.48 -14.89 -0.86
N ALA A 183 -6.79 -15.90 -0.30
CA ALA A 183 -7.16 -16.56 0.94
C ALA A 183 -7.07 -15.65 2.19
N GLN A 184 -6.30 -14.55 2.13
CA GLN A 184 -6.11 -13.57 3.22
C GLN A 184 -6.88 -12.26 2.99
N PRO A 185 -8.03 -12.37 2.34
CA PRO A 185 -8.70 -11.31 1.62
C PRO A 185 -7.91 -10.13 1.01
N ASP A 186 -6.70 -10.34 0.48
CA ASP A 186 -5.83 -9.25 -0.03
C ASP A 186 -5.88 -9.11 -1.55
N PHE A 187 -6.97 -8.53 -2.06
CA PHE A 187 -7.15 -8.28 -3.50
C PHE A 187 -6.15 -7.25 -4.05
N GLY A 188 -5.85 -6.20 -3.28
CA GLY A 188 -4.96 -5.12 -3.72
C GLY A 188 -3.55 -5.60 -4.00
N SER A 189 -2.96 -6.39 -3.10
CA SER A 189 -1.65 -6.99 -3.32
C SER A 189 -1.66 -7.93 -4.51
N THR A 190 -2.69 -8.77 -4.69
CA THR A 190 -2.79 -9.70 -5.84
C THR A 190 -2.72 -8.96 -7.18
N VAL A 191 -3.43 -7.84 -7.32
CA VAL A 191 -3.36 -6.99 -8.52
C VAL A 191 -1.95 -6.43 -8.73
N LEU A 192 -1.29 -5.96 -7.66
CA LEU A 192 0.08 -5.46 -7.72
C LEU A 192 1.07 -6.54 -8.16
N PHE A 193 1.04 -7.73 -7.54
CA PHE A 193 1.89 -8.87 -7.91
C PHE A 193 1.66 -9.29 -9.37
N GLY A 194 0.40 -9.31 -9.82
CA GLY A 194 0.04 -9.60 -11.20
C GLY A 194 0.55 -8.55 -12.19
N GLY A 195 0.47 -7.27 -11.83
CA GLY A 195 1.03 -6.17 -12.62
C GLY A 195 2.56 -6.25 -12.74
N VAL A 196 3.26 -6.53 -11.64
CA VAL A 196 4.72 -6.72 -11.65
C VAL A 196 5.11 -7.92 -12.49
N TRP A 197 4.40 -9.05 -12.32
CA TRP A 197 4.58 -10.25 -13.13
C TRP A 197 4.41 -9.94 -14.63
N PHE A 198 3.35 -9.21 -14.99
CA PHE A 198 3.09 -8.81 -16.38
C PHE A 198 4.22 -7.96 -16.95
N VAL A 199 4.72 -6.98 -16.19
CA VAL A 199 5.87 -6.14 -16.62
C VAL A 199 7.11 -7.00 -16.87
N LEU A 200 7.41 -7.96 -15.99
CA LEU A 200 8.57 -8.85 -16.15
C LEU A 200 8.43 -9.75 -17.38
N VAL A 201 7.24 -10.32 -17.60
CA VAL A 201 6.90 -11.14 -18.76
C VAL A 201 7.03 -10.33 -20.05
N LEU A 202 6.53 -9.09 -20.06
CA LEU A 202 6.65 -8.16 -21.20
C LEU A 202 8.11 -7.87 -21.55
N LEU A 203 8.95 -7.59 -20.56
CA LEU A 203 10.37 -7.30 -20.74
C LEU A 203 11.22 -8.54 -21.09
N SER A 204 10.71 -9.75 -20.86
CA SER A 204 11.43 -11.01 -21.14
C SER A 204 11.52 -11.38 -22.63
N GLY A 205 11.01 -10.53 -23.55
CA GLY A 205 11.09 -10.76 -24.99
C GLY A 205 10.18 -11.90 -25.46
N LEU A 206 8.91 -11.94 -25.01
CA LEU A 206 7.92 -12.89 -25.52
C LEU A 206 7.31 -12.41 -26.82
N SER A 207 6.83 -13.36 -27.63
CA SER A 207 6.07 -13.02 -28.84
C SER A 207 4.80 -12.25 -28.47
N LEU A 208 4.40 -11.30 -29.33
CA LEU A 208 3.21 -10.47 -29.13
C LEU A 208 1.95 -11.30 -28.85
N THR A 209 1.83 -12.47 -29.47
CA THR A 209 0.75 -13.43 -29.21
C THR A 209 0.69 -13.88 -27.75
N LYS A 210 1.83 -14.20 -27.13
CA LYS A 210 1.89 -14.65 -25.72
C LYS A 210 1.56 -13.50 -24.76
N ILE A 211 1.98 -12.28 -25.12
CA ILE A 211 1.61 -11.07 -24.37
C ILE A 211 0.09 -10.87 -24.43
N LEU A 212 -0.51 -10.98 -25.62
CA LEU A 212 -1.97 -10.85 -25.77
C LEU A 212 -2.74 -11.92 -24.99
N TRP A 213 -2.27 -13.17 -24.99
CA TRP A 213 -2.82 -14.24 -24.15
C TRP A 213 -2.72 -13.91 -22.66
N SER A 214 -1.59 -13.35 -22.19
CA SER A 214 -1.43 -12.95 -20.78
C SER A 214 -2.38 -11.81 -20.39
N MET A 215 -2.63 -10.85 -21.29
CA MET A 215 -3.62 -9.79 -21.07
C MET A 215 -5.04 -10.36 -21.01
N GLY A 216 -5.39 -11.25 -21.95
CA GLY A 216 -6.68 -11.94 -21.94
C GLY A 216 -6.90 -12.75 -20.67
N ALA A 217 -5.88 -13.50 -20.21
CA ALA A 217 -5.93 -14.22 -18.95
C ALA A 217 -6.10 -13.29 -17.73
N GLY A 218 -5.48 -12.11 -17.74
CA GLY A 218 -5.68 -11.08 -16.72
C GLY A 218 -7.13 -10.60 -16.64
N VAL A 219 -7.74 -10.29 -17.79
CA VAL A 219 -9.16 -9.88 -17.87
C VAL A 219 -10.07 -10.99 -17.37
N VAL A 220 -9.86 -12.23 -17.83
CA VAL A 220 -10.60 -13.41 -17.35
C VAL A 220 -10.43 -13.58 -15.84
N GLY A 221 -9.23 -13.36 -15.30
CA GLY A 221 -8.96 -13.43 -13.86
C GLY A 221 -9.75 -12.39 -13.06
N VAL A 222 -9.87 -11.16 -13.56
CA VAL A 222 -10.68 -10.11 -12.91
C VAL A 222 -12.17 -10.45 -12.96
N ILE A 223 -12.66 -10.94 -14.10
CA ILE A 223 -14.06 -11.39 -14.23
C ILE A 223 -14.33 -12.56 -13.28
N ALA A 224 -13.43 -13.54 -13.22
CA ALA A 224 -13.56 -14.68 -12.31
C ALA A 224 -13.53 -14.22 -10.84
N ALA A 225 -12.67 -13.27 -10.48
CA ALA A 225 -12.67 -12.69 -9.14
C ALA A 225 -14.01 -11.99 -8.84
N TYR A 226 -14.58 -11.23 -9.77
CA TYR A 226 -15.89 -10.60 -9.58
C TYR A 226 -17.02 -11.62 -9.39
N LEU A 227 -16.99 -12.75 -10.11
CA LEU A 227 -18.06 -13.76 -10.06
C LEU A 227 -17.94 -14.74 -8.89
N PHE A 228 -16.72 -15.13 -8.53
CA PHE A 228 -16.49 -16.23 -7.58
C PHE A 228 -15.91 -15.78 -6.24
N TYR A 229 -15.52 -14.51 -6.10
CA TYR A 229 -14.83 -14.02 -4.92
C TYR A 229 -15.54 -12.81 -4.29
N PRO A 230 -16.37 -13.01 -3.24
CA PRO A 230 -17.26 -11.99 -2.68
C PRO A 230 -16.56 -10.69 -2.27
N ASN A 231 -15.31 -10.76 -1.79
CA ASN A 231 -14.56 -9.56 -1.41
C ASN A 231 -14.16 -8.71 -2.64
N ALA A 232 -13.88 -9.31 -3.80
CA ALA A 232 -13.70 -8.53 -5.03
C ALA A 232 -15.04 -7.95 -5.51
N THR A 233 -16.13 -8.74 -5.47
CA THR A 233 -17.48 -8.27 -5.79
C THR A 233 -17.84 -7.05 -4.95
N ASN A 234 -17.74 -7.14 -3.62
CA ASN A 234 -18.06 -6.05 -2.71
C ASN A 234 -17.22 -4.78 -2.97
N ARG A 235 -15.93 -4.93 -3.30
CA ARG A 235 -15.03 -3.81 -3.59
C ARG A 235 -15.38 -3.14 -4.93
N ILE A 236 -15.67 -3.93 -5.95
CA ILE A 236 -16.02 -3.44 -7.29
C ILE A 236 -17.41 -2.80 -7.26
N ASP A 237 -18.38 -3.44 -6.62
CA ASP A 237 -19.75 -2.91 -6.49
C ASP A 237 -19.79 -1.65 -5.64
N SER A 238 -19.07 -1.62 -4.51
CA SER A 238 -18.95 -0.39 -3.71
C SER A 238 -18.33 0.73 -4.53
N PHE A 239 -17.34 0.44 -5.38
CA PHE A 239 -16.71 1.42 -6.26
C PHE A 239 -17.67 1.95 -7.35
N LEU A 240 -18.48 1.08 -7.97
CA LEU A 240 -19.34 1.44 -9.10
C LEU A 240 -20.70 2.01 -8.68
N SER A 241 -21.32 1.43 -7.65
CA SER A 241 -22.69 1.76 -7.22
C SER A 241 -22.75 2.60 -5.94
N GLY A 242 -21.60 2.87 -5.31
CA GLY A 242 -21.52 3.55 -4.02
C GLY A 242 -21.70 2.59 -2.84
N GLY A 243 -21.18 2.96 -1.67
CA GLY A 243 -21.19 2.12 -0.47
C GLY A 243 -20.29 2.67 0.64
N SER A 244 -20.23 2.00 1.79
CA SER A 244 -19.49 2.51 2.96
C SER A 244 -17.97 2.68 2.73
N GLU A 245 -17.35 1.82 1.91
CA GLU A 245 -15.96 2.02 1.49
C GLU A 245 -15.84 3.16 0.46
N PHE A 246 -16.83 3.33 -0.41
CA PHE A 246 -16.87 4.46 -1.35
C PHE A 246 -17.01 5.78 -0.62
N ASP A 247 -17.79 5.83 0.47
CA ASP A 247 -17.92 7.02 1.32
C ASP A 247 -16.57 7.44 1.92
N GLN A 248 -15.70 6.48 2.27
CA GLN A 248 -14.35 6.78 2.77
C GLN A 248 -13.44 7.31 1.66
N VAL A 249 -13.49 6.71 0.48
CA VAL A 249 -12.73 7.17 -0.69
C VAL A 249 -13.21 8.54 -1.18
N ASP A 250 -14.52 8.81 -1.09
CA ASP A 250 -15.13 10.11 -1.39
C ASP A 250 -14.73 11.17 -0.37
N LEU A 251 -14.73 10.83 0.92
CA LEU A 251 -14.20 11.71 1.94
C LEU A 251 -12.71 12.02 1.68
N ALA A 252 -11.92 11.04 1.24
CA ALA A 252 -10.52 11.24 0.88
C ALA A 252 -10.37 12.19 -0.31
N MET A 253 -11.16 12.03 -1.37
CA MET A 253 -11.12 12.92 -2.53
C MET A 253 -11.59 14.35 -2.19
N ARG A 254 -12.64 14.49 -1.38
CA ARG A 254 -13.10 15.79 -0.87
C ARG A 254 -12.11 16.46 0.08
N THR A 255 -11.30 15.67 0.77
CA THR A 255 -10.21 16.18 1.62
C THR A 255 -9.06 16.68 0.76
N LEU A 256 -8.66 15.88 -0.24
CA LEU A 256 -7.62 16.22 -1.22
C LEU A 256 -7.91 17.53 -1.96
N THR A 257 -9.17 17.74 -2.37
CA THR A 257 -9.59 18.87 -3.20
C THR A 257 -10.05 20.09 -2.42
N ASN A 258 -10.19 19.99 -1.09
CA ASN A 258 -10.86 21.00 -0.24
C ASN A 258 -10.32 22.42 -0.42
N ARG A 259 -9.00 22.58 -0.59
CA ARG A 259 -8.31 23.89 -0.54
C ARG A 259 -7.48 24.19 -1.80
N GLY A 260 -7.83 23.52 -2.90
CA GLY A 260 -7.29 23.81 -4.22
C GLY A 260 -5.76 23.60 -4.33
N TRP A 261 -5.11 24.45 -5.12
CA TRP A 261 -3.72 24.27 -5.52
C TRP A 261 -2.69 24.45 -4.40
N SER A 262 -2.97 25.31 -3.42
CA SER A 262 -1.99 25.76 -2.40
C SER A 262 -2.22 25.20 -0.98
N GLY A 263 -3.33 24.52 -0.72
CA GLY A 263 -3.60 23.88 0.57
C GLY A 263 -3.91 24.84 1.73
N THR A 264 -3.99 24.28 2.93
CA THR A 264 -4.38 24.96 4.18
C THR A 264 -3.23 25.50 5.02
N ARG A 265 -1.99 25.13 4.66
CA ARG A 265 -0.77 25.15 5.50
C ARG A 265 -0.78 24.05 6.56
N LEU A 266 0.42 23.70 7.00
CA LEU A 266 0.69 22.60 7.92
C LEU A 266 -0.17 22.71 9.20
N TRP A 267 -0.81 21.61 9.59
CA TRP A 267 -1.65 21.48 10.80
C TRP A 267 -2.98 22.24 10.83
N LEU A 268 -3.29 23.06 9.82
CA LEU A 268 -4.54 23.82 9.75
C LEU A 268 -5.67 23.08 9.01
N GLY A 269 -5.38 21.94 8.40
CA GLY A 269 -6.37 21.05 7.80
C GLY A 269 -7.21 20.37 8.87
N SER A 270 -8.54 20.47 8.76
CA SER A 270 -9.47 19.87 9.72
C SER A 270 -10.22 18.67 9.15
N ARG A 271 -10.31 18.51 7.81
CA ARG A 271 -11.01 17.39 7.19
C ARG A 271 -10.25 16.07 7.33
N LYS A 272 -8.92 16.10 7.40
CA LYS A 272 -8.07 14.93 7.68
C LYS A 272 -8.49 14.17 8.95
N ASN A 273 -9.08 14.84 9.94
CA ASN A 273 -9.51 14.21 11.19
C ASN A 273 -10.73 13.30 11.01
N ALA A 274 -11.49 13.50 9.94
CA ALA A 274 -12.63 12.65 9.58
C ALA A 274 -12.21 11.39 8.82
N LEU A 275 -10.98 11.33 8.28
CA LEU A 275 -10.49 10.18 7.53
C LEU A 275 -10.13 9.03 8.46
N PRO A 276 -10.72 7.83 8.29
CA PRO A 276 -10.19 6.63 8.91
C PRO A 276 -8.79 6.39 8.35
N GLU A 277 -7.81 6.01 9.18
CA GLU A 277 -6.48 5.63 8.68
C GLU A 277 -5.76 6.73 7.87
N ALA A 278 -5.98 8.01 8.21
CA ALA A 278 -5.36 9.16 7.53
C ALA A 278 -3.83 9.09 7.40
N HIS A 279 -3.16 8.34 8.28
CA HIS A 279 -1.71 8.20 8.33
C HIS A 279 -1.16 7.04 7.49
N THR A 280 -2.02 6.15 6.98
CA THR A 280 -1.64 4.98 6.18
C THR A 280 -2.21 5.11 4.76
N ASP A 281 -3.44 4.66 4.52
CA ASP A 281 -4.03 4.51 3.18
C ASP A 281 -4.38 5.85 2.52
N TYR A 282 -4.76 6.85 3.32
CA TYR A 282 -5.24 8.16 2.86
C TYR A 282 -4.26 9.32 3.09
N ILE A 283 -2.98 9.02 3.33
CA ILE A 283 -1.96 10.06 3.56
C ILE A 283 -1.84 11.03 2.38
N PHE A 284 -2.08 10.56 1.15
CA PHE A 284 -2.03 11.40 -0.04
C PHE A 284 -3.10 12.50 -0.01
N SER A 285 -4.32 12.17 0.44
CA SER A 285 -5.39 13.15 0.66
C SER A 285 -5.06 14.15 1.77
N VAL A 286 -4.39 13.71 2.84
CA VAL A 286 -3.92 14.60 3.91
C VAL A 286 -2.89 15.60 3.37
N ILE A 287 -1.95 15.12 2.55
CA ILE A 287 -0.94 15.99 1.92
C ILE A 287 -1.61 17.04 1.02
N GLY A 288 -2.61 16.66 0.24
CA GLY A 288 -3.34 17.61 -0.60
C GLY A 288 -4.10 18.66 0.20
N GLU A 289 -4.69 18.30 1.35
CA GLU A 289 -5.34 19.28 2.22
C GLU A 289 -4.33 20.28 2.82
N GLU A 290 -3.19 19.80 3.32
CA GLU A 290 -2.21 20.63 4.03
C GLU A 290 -1.34 21.46 3.08
N PHE A 291 -0.81 20.84 2.02
CA PHE A 291 0.20 21.42 1.13
C PHE A 291 -0.34 21.74 -0.27
N GLY A 292 -1.55 21.31 -0.59
CA GLY A 292 -2.21 21.60 -1.88
C GLY A 292 -1.88 20.62 -3.00
N LEU A 293 -2.61 20.73 -4.10
CA LEU A 293 -2.44 19.87 -5.28
C LEU A 293 -1.06 20.00 -5.93
N ILE A 294 -0.37 21.14 -5.76
CA ILE A 294 1.01 21.31 -6.27
C ILE A 294 1.96 20.32 -5.58
N ALA A 295 1.85 20.14 -4.27
CA ALA A 295 2.69 19.19 -3.54
C ALA A 295 2.38 17.74 -3.98
N CYS A 296 1.11 17.41 -4.18
CA CYS A 296 0.70 16.13 -4.76
C CYS A 296 1.31 15.89 -6.14
N ALA A 297 1.28 16.90 -7.02
CA ALA A 297 1.90 16.82 -8.35
C ALA A 297 3.42 16.61 -8.26
N VAL A 298 4.11 17.30 -7.36
CA VAL A 298 5.56 17.10 -7.12
C VAL A 298 5.85 15.65 -6.68
N ILE A 299 5.04 15.08 -5.79
CA ILE A 299 5.19 13.68 -5.36
C ILE A 299 5.04 12.71 -6.54
N VAL A 300 4.01 12.90 -7.37
CA VAL A 300 3.80 12.11 -8.59
C VAL A 300 5.02 12.22 -9.51
N MET A 301 5.51 13.45 -9.74
CA MET A 301 6.68 13.71 -10.57
C MET A 301 7.94 13.04 -10.02
N ILE A 302 8.12 12.96 -8.70
CA ILE A 302 9.24 12.24 -8.08
C ILE A 302 9.16 10.74 -8.38
N TYR A 303 7.99 10.10 -8.25
CA TYR A 303 7.85 8.69 -8.62
C TYR A 303 8.08 8.44 -10.11
N CYS A 304 7.57 9.32 -10.98
CA CYS A 304 7.85 9.25 -12.42
C CYS A 304 9.34 9.43 -12.71
N ALA A 305 10.02 10.36 -12.05
CA ALA A 305 11.45 10.57 -12.19
C ALA A 305 12.27 9.35 -11.72
N ILE A 306 11.86 8.69 -10.64
CA ILE A 306 12.47 7.44 -10.18
C ILE A 306 12.30 6.34 -11.24
N ALA A 307 11.09 6.14 -11.74
CA ALA A 307 10.81 5.16 -12.81
C ALA A 307 11.69 5.42 -14.06
N LEU A 308 11.69 6.66 -14.55
CA LEU A 308 12.43 7.04 -15.75
C LEU A 308 13.94 6.90 -15.53
N ARG A 309 14.46 7.30 -14.36
CA ARG A 309 15.88 7.17 -14.04
C ARG A 309 16.32 5.71 -14.03
N VAL A 310 15.52 4.81 -13.45
CA VAL A 310 15.85 3.38 -13.50
C VAL A 310 15.74 2.87 -14.93
N LEU A 311 14.68 3.17 -15.67
CA LEU A 311 14.53 2.71 -17.05
C LEU A 311 15.69 3.14 -17.95
N MET A 312 16.10 4.41 -17.88
CA MET A 312 17.27 4.93 -18.60
C MET A 312 18.55 4.18 -18.21
N ARG A 313 18.71 3.80 -16.94
CA ARG A 313 19.84 2.99 -16.48
C ARG A 313 19.83 1.58 -17.05
N LEU A 314 18.67 0.98 -17.31
CA LEU A 314 18.55 -0.38 -17.85
C LEU A 314 18.85 -0.46 -19.35
N LEU A 315 18.79 0.65 -20.09
CA LEU A 315 19.13 0.68 -21.52
C LEU A 315 20.60 0.32 -21.78
N ASP A 316 21.48 0.61 -20.82
CA ASP A 316 22.92 0.35 -20.91
C ASP A 316 23.32 -0.98 -20.22
N GLU A 317 22.38 -1.85 -19.85
CA GLU A 317 22.65 -3.12 -19.16
C GLU A 317 22.51 -4.32 -20.09
N ASP A 318 23.56 -5.14 -20.20
CA ASP A 318 23.53 -6.36 -21.03
C ASP A 318 23.02 -7.61 -20.28
N ASP A 319 23.01 -7.58 -18.95
CA ASP A 319 22.56 -8.75 -18.17
C ASP A 319 21.04 -8.76 -17.99
N LEU A 320 20.36 -9.70 -18.65
CA LEU A 320 18.91 -9.86 -18.58
C LEU A 320 18.40 -9.98 -17.14
N PHE A 321 19.13 -10.69 -16.26
CA PHE A 321 18.72 -10.81 -14.86
C PHE A 321 18.69 -9.44 -14.17
N THR A 322 19.73 -8.62 -14.33
CA THR A 322 19.75 -7.25 -13.80
C THR A 322 18.63 -6.39 -14.39
N ILE A 323 18.39 -6.46 -15.71
CA ILE A 323 17.31 -5.72 -16.37
C ILE A 323 15.96 -6.07 -15.74
N LEU A 324 15.63 -7.35 -15.70
CA LEU A 324 14.36 -7.83 -15.17
C LEU A 324 14.21 -7.54 -13.67
N ALA A 325 15.24 -7.81 -12.86
CA ALA A 325 15.15 -7.60 -11.41
C ALA A 325 14.97 -6.12 -11.06
N ALA A 326 15.72 -5.22 -11.70
CA ALA A 326 15.58 -3.79 -11.48
C ALA A 326 14.24 -3.24 -11.99
N ALA A 327 13.77 -3.71 -13.15
CA ALA A 327 12.46 -3.36 -13.67
C ALA A 327 11.33 -3.84 -12.75
N GLY A 328 11.40 -5.08 -12.25
CA GLY A 328 10.41 -5.66 -11.34
C GLY A 328 10.33 -4.91 -10.01
N LEU A 329 11.47 -4.64 -9.37
CA LEU A 329 11.53 -3.87 -8.12
C LEU A 329 10.97 -2.45 -8.30
N THR A 330 11.28 -1.82 -9.43
CA THR A 330 10.79 -0.47 -9.75
C THR A 330 9.30 -0.48 -10.06
N ALA A 331 8.82 -1.43 -10.87
CA ALA A 331 7.41 -1.61 -11.19
C ALA A 331 6.58 -1.85 -9.93
N GLN A 332 7.14 -2.57 -8.95
CA GLN A 332 6.48 -2.81 -7.68
C GLN A 332 6.40 -1.52 -6.83
N LEU A 333 7.50 -0.78 -6.70
CA LEU A 333 7.53 0.48 -5.94
C LEU A 333 6.58 1.52 -6.55
N VAL A 334 6.67 1.72 -7.86
CA VAL A 334 5.88 2.73 -8.58
C VAL A 334 4.44 2.26 -8.74
N GLY A 335 4.20 0.98 -9.01
CA GLY A 335 2.86 0.40 -9.09
C GLY A 335 2.10 0.52 -7.77
N GLN A 336 2.76 0.28 -6.63
CA GLN A 336 2.12 0.45 -5.32
C GLN A 336 1.72 1.92 -5.07
N ALA A 337 2.61 2.86 -5.38
CA ALA A 337 2.35 4.29 -5.28
C ALA A 337 1.20 4.71 -6.20
N PHE A 338 1.24 4.29 -7.46
CA PHE A 338 0.21 4.58 -8.46
C PHE A 338 -1.16 4.09 -8.01
N ILE A 339 -1.28 2.83 -7.58
CA ILE A 339 -2.57 2.31 -7.10
C ILE A 339 -3.04 3.09 -5.84
N ASN A 340 -2.14 3.51 -4.94
CA ASN A 340 -2.55 4.28 -3.75
C ASN A 340 -3.09 5.67 -4.14
N ILE A 341 -2.41 6.35 -5.07
CA ILE A 341 -2.83 7.66 -5.58
C ILE A 341 -4.18 7.55 -6.31
N LEU A 342 -4.36 6.54 -7.16
CA LEU A 342 -5.63 6.34 -7.88
C LEU A 342 -6.81 6.09 -6.94
N VAL A 343 -6.60 5.38 -5.83
CA VAL A 343 -7.63 5.21 -4.80
C VAL A 343 -8.03 6.56 -4.23
N ASN A 344 -7.06 7.39 -3.80
CA ASN A 344 -7.35 8.71 -3.23
C ASN A 344 -8.02 9.66 -4.25
N LEU A 345 -7.91 9.38 -5.55
CA LEU A 345 -8.55 10.12 -6.65
C LEU A 345 -9.90 9.51 -7.11
N GLN A 346 -10.43 8.49 -6.44
CA GLN A 346 -11.63 7.75 -6.87
C GLN A 346 -11.52 7.09 -8.27
N LEU A 347 -10.30 6.79 -8.73
CA LEU A 347 -10.06 6.13 -10.01
C LEU A 347 -9.82 4.61 -9.86
N PHE A 348 -9.72 4.12 -8.62
CA PHE A 348 -9.52 2.71 -8.33
C PHE A 348 -10.24 2.30 -7.03
N PRO A 349 -10.76 1.06 -6.91
CA PRO A 349 -11.42 0.59 -5.70
C PRO A 349 -10.52 0.69 -4.46
N SER A 350 -11.12 0.99 -3.30
CA SER A 350 -10.44 1.13 -2.02
C SER A 350 -9.53 -0.08 -1.73
N LYS A 351 -8.35 0.16 -1.15
CA LYS A 351 -7.39 -0.89 -0.76
C LYS A 351 -6.57 -0.48 0.46
N GLY A 352 -6.20 -1.47 1.27
CA GLY A 352 -5.30 -1.29 2.42
C GLY A 352 -3.84 -1.42 2.04
N MET A 353 -3.31 -0.49 1.22
CA MET A 353 -1.89 -0.46 0.88
C MET A 353 -1.31 0.94 1.11
N THR A 354 -0.15 0.96 1.75
CA THR A 354 0.65 2.15 2.04
C THR A 354 1.18 2.84 0.78
N LEU A 355 1.31 4.16 0.83
CA LEU A 355 2.08 4.96 -0.12
C LEU A 355 3.59 4.78 0.18
N PRO A 356 4.38 4.23 -0.76
CA PRO A 356 5.81 3.99 -0.59
C PRO A 356 6.60 5.19 -0.07
N LEU A 357 7.45 5.00 0.94
CA LEU A 357 8.32 6.04 1.54
C LEU A 357 7.60 7.21 2.24
N ILE A 358 6.26 7.24 2.25
CA ILE A 358 5.49 8.36 2.81
C ILE A 358 4.52 7.89 3.90
N SER A 359 3.73 6.86 3.65
CA SER A 359 2.76 6.36 4.63
C SER A 359 3.44 5.74 5.85
N TYR A 360 2.76 5.83 6.99
CA TYR A 360 3.12 5.04 8.15
C TYR A 360 2.81 3.55 7.91
N GLY A 361 3.77 2.67 8.19
CA GLY A 361 3.55 1.23 8.22
C GLY A 361 4.83 0.51 8.62
N GLY A 362 4.90 -0.07 9.82
CA GLY A 362 6.16 -0.60 10.35
C GLY A 362 6.82 -1.66 9.46
N SER A 363 6.10 -2.75 9.18
CA SER A 363 6.57 -3.83 8.29
C SER A 363 6.79 -3.34 6.85
N SER A 364 5.86 -2.53 6.32
CA SER A 364 5.91 -2.04 4.95
C SER A 364 7.10 -1.09 4.70
N THR A 365 7.38 -0.16 5.61
CA THR A 365 8.55 0.75 5.52
C THR A 365 9.86 -0.03 5.49
N ILE A 366 10.01 -1.04 6.35
CA ILE A 366 11.21 -1.89 6.36
C ILE A 366 11.33 -2.66 5.04
N ALA A 367 10.25 -3.32 4.60
CA ALA A 367 10.27 -4.12 3.38
C ALA A 367 10.54 -3.29 2.13
N LEU A 368 10.02 -2.05 2.09
CA LEU A 368 10.24 -1.14 0.98
C LEU A 368 11.69 -0.63 0.92
N LEU A 369 12.25 -0.24 2.06
CA LEU A 369 13.65 0.18 2.16
C LEU A 369 14.61 -0.99 1.87
N LEU A 370 14.25 -2.21 2.26
CA LEU A 370 14.94 -3.43 1.84
C LEU A 370 14.92 -3.60 0.31
N GLY A 371 13.75 -3.40 -0.32
CA GLY A 371 13.60 -3.44 -1.78
C GLY A 371 14.46 -2.40 -2.50
N VAL A 372 14.53 -1.17 -1.97
CA VAL A 372 15.42 -0.11 -2.49
C VAL A 372 16.88 -0.51 -2.33
N GLY A 373 17.27 -1.08 -1.17
CA GLY A 373 18.63 -1.58 -0.95
C GLY A 373 19.02 -2.68 -1.94
N LEU A 374 18.12 -3.63 -2.20
CA LEU A 374 18.32 -4.69 -3.20
C LEU A 374 18.43 -4.11 -4.63
N LEU A 375 17.62 -3.12 -4.97
CA LEU A 375 17.71 -2.41 -6.26
C LEU A 375 19.08 -1.76 -6.44
N LEU A 376 19.60 -1.09 -5.42
CA LEU A 376 20.94 -0.49 -5.42
C LEU A 376 22.03 -1.56 -5.56
N ALA A 377 21.91 -2.69 -4.83
CA ALA A 377 22.89 -3.78 -4.91
C ALA A 377 22.96 -4.41 -6.31
N ILE A 378 21.83 -4.58 -6.98
CA ILE A 378 21.72 -5.22 -8.31
C ILE A 378 22.17 -4.28 -9.44
N THR A 379 21.95 -2.97 -9.29
CA THR A 379 22.28 -1.95 -10.30
C THR A 379 23.66 -1.32 -10.12
N ARG A 380 24.37 -1.66 -9.04
CA ARG A 380 25.73 -1.23 -8.76
C ARG A 380 26.70 -1.79 -9.81
N ARG A 381 27.32 -0.90 -10.58
CA ARG A 381 28.37 -1.25 -11.55
C ARG A 381 29.74 -1.28 -10.88
N ASN A 382 30.61 -2.15 -11.39
CA ASN A 382 32.04 -2.04 -11.15
C ASN A 382 32.63 -1.07 -12.20
N PRO A 383 33.09 0.13 -11.81
CA PRO A 383 33.60 1.13 -12.75
C PRO A 383 34.90 0.71 -13.46
N TYR A 384 35.56 -0.37 -13.02
CA TYR A 384 36.84 -0.83 -13.56
C TYR A 384 36.74 -1.96 -14.60
N LEU A 385 35.54 -2.48 -14.85
CA LEU A 385 35.30 -3.48 -15.90
C LEU A 385 34.70 -2.79 -17.12
N SER A 386 35.56 -2.33 -18.05
CA SER A 386 35.12 -1.96 -19.40
C SER A 386 34.69 -3.23 -20.12
N ARG A 387 33.40 -3.33 -20.50
CA ARG A 387 32.95 -4.39 -21.40
C ARG A 387 33.49 -4.09 -22.79
N GLU A 388 34.15 -5.06 -23.40
CA GLU A 388 34.29 -5.07 -24.86
C GLU A 388 32.89 -5.03 -25.45
N LYS A 389 32.62 -4.01 -26.26
CA LYS A 389 31.37 -3.93 -27.02
C LYS A 389 31.34 -5.13 -27.94
N PHE A 390 30.40 -6.05 -27.73
CA PHE A 390 30.21 -7.19 -28.63
C PHE A 390 29.80 -6.64 -30.01
N VAL A 391 30.72 -6.66 -30.97
CA VAL A 391 30.45 -6.15 -32.33
C VAL A 391 29.87 -7.30 -33.16
N ILE A 392 28.63 -7.12 -33.62
CA ILE A 392 27.89 -8.11 -34.43
C ILE A 392 28.65 -8.54 -35.70
N SER A 393 29.62 -7.74 -36.17
CA SER A 393 30.47 -8.07 -37.32
C SER A 393 31.34 -9.33 -37.09
N GLU A 394 31.60 -9.74 -35.86
CA GLU A 394 32.39 -10.95 -35.58
C GLU A 394 31.62 -12.26 -35.78
N LEU A 395 30.28 -12.23 -35.80
CA LEU A 395 29.45 -13.40 -36.10
C LEU A 395 29.17 -13.61 -37.60
N VAL A 396 29.41 -12.60 -38.44
CA VAL A 396 29.14 -12.67 -39.89
C VAL A 396 30.37 -13.17 -40.67
N CYS A 397 31.52 -13.32 -40.02
CA CYS A 397 32.72 -13.96 -40.59
C CYS A 397 33.07 -15.23 -39.81
N LYS A 398 32.26 -16.28 -39.95
CA LYS A 398 32.74 -17.66 -39.88
C LYS A 398 31.75 -18.63 -40.52
#